data_AF-A0A5C6D2Q1-F1
#
_entry.id   AF-A0A5C6D2Q1-F1
#
_cell.length_a   1.000
_cell.length_b   1.000
_cell.length_c   1.000
_cell.angle_alpha   90.00
_cell.angle_beta   90.00
_cell.angle_gamma   90.00
#
_symmetry.space_group_name_H-M   'P 1'
#
loop_
_entity.id
_entity.type
_entity.pdbx_description
1 polymer ?
#
loop_
_entity_poly.entity_id
_entity_poly.type
_entity_poly.pdbx_seq_one_letter_code
_entity_poly.pdbx_strand_id
1 'polypeptide(L)'
;MALVLQILLAIVLILGLVSVFLSAKNWHWSQFVLILFIMLTSVGFLFLAAETMRIHRGLRAKLPGMEEQLARLEQQNAALLRGIEDDAGIIQLEHRLQMITRERGRAWRQVAPTGGLDQQGRIEVAIPNPKPHGLDAVTIVYLFESGNANPGSPSDGRQYLGEFKVVESRDTGVVLEPMQLLDQRTGERLARSEGPWSLYEAMPSDQYKTFAGMDEAELRKRLPASIVEEYLRHRTPATPDDDPRDVIGFDENDVRLGPNEMGKAVKKLYNRPLQDYSYLFSELSRQKAVMLAKRDALIEDNAKWTAALASAEKLTEFRENEIKLLQEDLAGMKRDREAIQKHLKDVNLSLKNARDLIASLLAENSSLAIQLGTRVQELQDIINGTVPAAAAIAVP
;
A
#
# COMPACT_ATOMS: atom_id res chain seq x y z
N MET A 1 -71.99 -48.11 -22.78
CA MET A 1 -71.83 -48.43 -24.23
C MET A 1 -71.08 -49.74 -24.49
N ALA A 2 -69.94 -50.02 -23.85
CA ALA A 2 -69.22 -51.29 -24.06
C ALA A 2 -70.07 -52.55 -23.79
N LEU A 3 -70.83 -52.54 -22.68
CA LEU A 3 -71.70 -53.66 -22.29
C LEU A 3 -72.86 -53.89 -23.27
N VAL A 4 -73.44 -52.81 -23.81
CA VAL A 4 -74.53 -52.88 -24.80
C VAL A 4 -74.04 -53.43 -26.14
N LEU A 5 -72.85 -53.01 -26.59
CA LEU A 5 -72.23 -53.51 -27.83
C LEU A 5 -71.85 -55.00 -27.70
N GLN A 6 -71.30 -55.41 -26.55
CA GLN A 6 -70.98 -56.81 -26.26
C GLN A 6 -72.23 -57.69 -26.26
N ILE A 7 -73.33 -57.20 -25.67
CA ILE A 7 -74.64 -57.89 -25.70
C ILE A 7 -75.15 -58.01 -27.15
N LEU A 8 -75.09 -56.94 -27.95
CA LEU A 8 -75.51 -56.98 -29.35
C LEU A 8 -74.66 -57.93 -30.20
N LEU A 9 -73.33 -57.93 -30.04
CA LEU A 9 -72.43 -58.87 -30.71
C LEU A 9 -72.71 -60.32 -30.31
N ALA A 10 -72.99 -60.57 -29.02
CA ALA A 10 -73.37 -61.89 -28.54
C ALA A 10 -74.71 -62.37 -29.14
N ILE A 11 -75.70 -61.49 -29.24
CA ILE A 11 -76.99 -61.80 -29.88
C ILE A 11 -76.80 -62.10 -31.37
N VAL A 12 -76.03 -61.29 -32.10
CA VAL A 12 -75.73 -61.51 -33.53
C VAL A 12 -74.97 -62.83 -33.74
N LEU A 13 -74.02 -63.16 -32.88
CA LEU A 13 -73.30 -64.44 -32.92
C LEU A 13 -74.26 -65.63 -32.70
N ILE A 14 -75.14 -65.55 -31.69
CA ILE A 14 -76.11 -66.60 -31.39
C ILE A 14 -77.10 -66.78 -32.56
N LEU A 15 -77.65 -65.69 -33.10
CA LEU A 15 -78.54 -65.74 -34.26
C LEU A 15 -77.82 -66.29 -35.52
N GLY A 16 -76.56 -65.90 -35.72
CA GLY A 16 -75.72 -66.43 -36.79
C GLY A 16 -75.47 -67.93 -36.67
N LEU A 17 -75.13 -68.42 -35.47
CA LEU A 17 -74.96 -69.84 -35.18
C LEU A 17 -76.25 -70.63 -35.37
N VAL A 18 -77.40 -70.11 -34.94
CA VAL A 18 -78.71 -70.75 -35.14
C VAL A 18 -79.06 -70.84 -36.64
N SER A 19 -78.83 -69.76 -37.40
CA SER A 19 -79.07 -69.74 -38.86
C SER A 19 -78.16 -70.75 -39.60
N VAL A 20 -76.89 -70.81 -39.21
CA VAL A 20 -75.90 -71.76 -39.74
C VAL A 20 -76.29 -73.21 -39.38
N PHE A 21 -76.78 -73.46 -38.16
CA PHE A 21 -77.26 -74.78 -37.73
C PHE A 21 -78.51 -75.23 -38.49
N LEU A 22 -79.50 -74.35 -38.67
CA LEU A 22 -80.72 -74.66 -39.43
C LEU A 22 -80.42 -74.91 -40.92
N SER A 23 -79.39 -74.27 -41.47
CA SER A 23 -78.96 -74.44 -42.86
C SER A 23 -78.10 -75.69 -43.10
N ALA A 24 -77.62 -76.35 -42.04
CA ALA A 24 -76.70 -77.50 -42.13
C ALA A 24 -77.27 -78.71 -42.88
N LYS A 25 -78.61 -78.83 -42.95
CA LYS A 25 -79.27 -79.93 -43.68
C LYS A 25 -79.21 -79.78 -45.20
N ASN A 26 -79.09 -78.55 -45.70
CA ASN A 26 -79.25 -78.25 -47.13
C ASN A 26 -77.94 -77.94 -47.85
N TRP A 27 -76.83 -77.79 -47.12
CA TRP A 27 -75.57 -77.26 -47.63
C TRP A 27 -74.43 -78.27 -47.51
N HIS A 28 -73.45 -78.20 -48.41
CA HIS A 28 -72.26 -79.05 -48.33
C HIS A 28 -71.38 -78.63 -47.14
N TRP A 29 -70.78 -79.60 -46.45
CA TRP A 29 -70.03 -79.36 -45.19
C TRP A 29 -68.90 -78.32 -45.33
N SER A 30 -68.29 -78.20 -46.50
CA SER A 30 -67.22 -77.23 -46.79
C SER A 30 -67.71 -75.78 -46.81
N GLN A 31 -68.92 -75.53 -47.32
CA GLN A 31 -69.54 -74.20 -47.34
C GLN A 31 -69.93 -73.77 -45.92
N PHE A 32 -70.39 -74.71 -45.10
CA PHE A 32 -70.68 -74.50 -43.68
C PHE A 32 -69.44 -74.05 -42.90
N VAL A 33 -68.31 -74.77 -43.05
CA VAL A 33 -67.05 -74.45 -42.38
C VAL A 33 -66.54 -73.07 -42.82
N LEU A 34 -66.64 -72.75 -44.11
CA LEU A 34 -66.22 -71.46 -44.65
C LEU A 34 -67.04 -70.30 -44.07
N ILE A 35 -68.37 -70.41 -44.03
CA ILE A 35 -69.24 -69.37 -43.43
C ILE A 35 -68.96 -69.21 -41.94
N LEU A 36 -68.78 -70.30 -41.20
CA LEU A 36 -68.44 -70.25 -39.78
C LEU A 36 -67.13 -69.50 -39.54
N PHE A 37 -66.08 -69.77 -40.33
CA PHE A 37 -64.82 -69.05 -40.24
C PHE A 37 -64.94 -67.57 -40.60
N ILE A 38 -65.68 -67.23 -41.66
CA ILE A 38 -65.95 -65.83 -42.04
C ILE A 38 -66.71 -65.11 -40.92
N MET A 39 -67.71 -65.75 -40.32
CA MET A 39 -68.49 -65.19 -39.22
C MET A 39 -67.62 -64.95 -37.99
N LEU A 40 -66.84 -65.95 -37.56
CA LEU A 40 -65.94 -65.81 -36.40
C LEU A 40 -64.87 -64.75 -36.63
N THR A 41 -64.29 -64.67 -37.83
CA THR A 41 -63.30 -63.65 -38.20
C THR A 41 -63.93 -62.26 -38.20
N SER A 42 -65.15 -62.11 -38.72
CA SER A 42 -65.88 -60.84 -38.72
C SER A 42 -66.22 -60.35 -37.30
N VAL A 43 -66.70 -61.25 -36.43
CA VAL A 43 -66.96 -60.93 -35.01
C VAL A 43 -65.66 -60.58 -34.27
N GLY A 44 -64.58 -61.33 -34.51
CA GLY A 44 -63.26 -61.03 -33.96
C GLY A 44 -62.73 -59.66 -34.40
N PHE A 45 -62.90 -59.33 -35.69
CA PHE A 45 -62.56 -58.02 -36.24
C PHE A 45 -63.38 -56.90 -35.58
N LEU A 46 -64.70 -57.07 -35.44
CA LEU A 46 -65.56 -56.07 -34.80
C LEU A 46 -65.20 -55.85 -33.32
N PHE A 47 -64.84 -56.91 -32.61
CA PHE A 47 -64.37 -56.80 -31.22
C PHE A 47 -63.06 -56.01 -31.13
N LEU A 48 -62.07 -56.34 -31.96
CA LEU A 48 -60.80 -55.61 -32.02
C LEU A 48 -61.01 -54.14 -32.45
N ALA A 49 -61.88 -53.88 -33.42
CA ALA A 49 -62.24 -52.52 -33.86
C ALA A 49 -62.94 -51.71 -32.74
N ALA A 50 -63.78 -52.35 -31.93
CA ALA A 50 -64.41 -51.71 -30.78
C ALA A 50 -63.37 -51.39 -29.68
N GLU A 51 -62.42 -52.29 -29.44
CA GLU A 51 -61.38 -52.11 -28.44
C GLU A 51 -60.36 -51.04 -28.85
N THR A 52 -59.95 -51.01 -30.12
CA THR A 52 -59.11 -49.92 -30.66
C THR A 52 -59.83 -48.58 -30.56
N MET A 53 -61.14 -48.52 -30.84
CA MET A 53 -61.94 -47.30 -30.65
C MET A 53 -62.01 -46.88 -29.18
N ARG A 54 -62.13 -47.83 -28.23
CA ARG A 54 -62.12 -47.55 -26.78
C ARG A 54 -60.80 -46.94 -26.35
N ILE A 55 -59.68 -47.54 -26.77
CA ILE A 55 -58.33 -47.06 -26.50
C ILE A 55 -58.13 -45.67 -27.13
N HIS A 56 -58.51 -45.48 -28.40
CA HIS A 56 -58.42 -44.17 -29.06
C HIS A 56 -59.26 -43.10 -28.37
N ARG A 57 -60.47 -43.41 -27.89
CA ARG A 57 -61.29 -42.48 -27.09
C ARG A 57 -60.61 -42.14 -25.77
N GLY A 58 -60.04 -43.12 -25.08
CA GLY A 58 -59.30 -42.89 -23.83
C GLY A 58 -58.06 -42.01 -24.03
N LEU A 59 -57.31 -42.23 -25.11
CA LEU A 59 -56.14 -41.41 -25.48
C LEU A 59 -56.56 -39.99 -25.91
N ARG A 60 -57.59 -39.86 -26.76
CA ARG A 60 -58.14 -38.55 -27.16
C ARG A 60 -58.69 -37.75 -25.98
N ALA A 61 -59.27 -38.42 -24.98
CA ALA A 61 -59.73 -37.75 -23.77
C ALA A 61 -58.59 -37.23 -22.88
N LYS A 62 -57.40 -37.86 -22.94
CA LYS A 62 -56.21 -37.43 -22.19
C LYS A 62 -55.36 -36.39 -22.94
N LEU A 63 -55.49 -36.32 -24.27
CA LEU A 63 -54.71 -35.41 -25.12
C LEU A 63 -54.76 -33.95 -24.63
N PRO A 64 -55.95 -33.35 -24.37
CA PRO A 64 -56.04 -31.95 -23.96
C PRO A 64 -55.32 -31.68 -22.63
N GLY A 65 -55.39 -32.60 -21.68
CA GLY A 65 -54.72 -32.45 -20.38
C GLY A 65 -53.19 -32.55 -20.51
N MET A 66 -52.69 -33.38 -21.42
CA MET A 66 -51.25 -33.45 -21.72
C MET A 66 -50.78 -32.21 -22.49
N GLU A 67 -51.57 -31.68 -23.42
CA GLU A 67 -51.30 -30.43 -24.13
C GLU A 67 -51.25 -29.24 -23.17
N GLU A 68 -52.18 -29.16 -22.22
CA GLU A 68 -52.19 -28.12 -21.19
C GLU A 68 -50.98 -28.24 -20.25
N GLN A 69 -50.62 -29.46 -19.83
CA GLN A 69 -49.42 -29.69 -19.04
C GLN A 69 -48.14 -29.30 -19.79
N LEU A 70 -48.05 -29.63 -21.08
CA LEU A 70 -46.90 -29.29 -21.92
C LEU A 70 -46.80 -27.77 -22.09
N ALA A 71 -47.90 -27.09 -22.41
CA ALA A 71 -47.94 -25.64 -22.52
C ALA A 71 -47.55 -24.95 -21.19
N ARG A 72 -48.02 -25.48 -20.04
CA ARG A 72 -47.65 -24.98 -18.72
C ARG A 72 -46.16 -25.17 -18.41
N LEU A 73 -45.60 -26.34 -18.74
CA LEU A 73 -44.17 -26.62 -18.55
C LEU A 73 -43.29 -25.76 -19.48
N GLU A 74 -43.71 -25.56 -20.72
CA GLU A 74 -43.03 -24.65 -21.65
C GLU A 74 -43.03 -23.21 -21.12
N GLN A 75 -44.17 -22.74 -20.59
CA GLN A 75 -44.27 -21.43 -19.97
C GLN A 75 -43.39 -21.31 -18.72
N GLN A 76 -43.33 -22.34 -17.87
CA GLN A 76 -42.45 -22.38 -16.71
C GLN A 76 -40.97 -22.39 -17.10
N ASN A 77 -40.59 -23.17 -18.12
CA ASN A 77 -39.22 -23.17 -18.64
C ASN A 77 -38.85 -21.82 -19.23
N ALA A 78 -39.75 -21.19 -20.00
CA ALA A 78 -39.53 -19.86 -20.55
C ALA A 78 -39.33 -18.82 -19.43
N ALA A 79 -40.15 -18.89 -18.39
CA ALA A 79 -40.04 -18.07 -17.19
C ALA A 79 -38.72 -18.28 -16.44
N LEU A 80 -38.30 -19.52 -16.21
CA LEU A 80 -37.03 -19.82 -15.53
C LEU A 80 -35.81 -19.38 -16.35
N LEU A 81 -35.85 -19.54 -17.67
CA LEU A 81 -34.75 -19.18 -18.56
C LEU A 81 -34.61 -17.67 -18.72
N ARG A 82 -35.74 -16.97 -18.97
CA ARG A 82 -35.74 -15.53 -19.32
C ARG A 82 -36.04 -14.61 -18.14
N GLY A 83 -36.64 -15.13 -17.08
CA GLY A 83 -37.16 -14.34 -15.96
C GLY A 83 -38.63 -13.94 -16.18
N ILE A 84 -39.29 -13.53 -15.11
CA ILE A 84 -40.62 -12.90 -15.14
C ILE A 84 -40.50 -11.58 -14.40
N GLU A 85 -40.84 -10.46 -15.05
CA GLU A 85 -40.92 -9.11 -14.48
C GLU A 85 -39.75 -8.75 -13.53
N ASP A 86 -39.92 -8.98 -12.23
CA ASP A 86 -38.98 -8.64 -11.16
C ASP A 86 -37.93 -9.72 -10.86
N ASP A 87 -38.16 -10.96 -11.28
CA ASP A 87 -37.26 -12.10 -11.04
C ASP A 87 -36.37 -12.39 -12.26
N ALA A 88 -35.06 -12.31 -12.04
CA ALA A 88 -34.06 -12.56 -13.06
C ALA A 88 -34.01 -14.05 -13.46
N GLY A 89 -34.09 -14.33 -14.76
CA GLY A 89 -33.94 -15.69 -15.29
C GLY A 89 -32.51 -16.20 -15.24
N ILE A 90 -32.33 -17.52 -15.43
CA ILE A 90 -31.01 -18.18 -15.41
C ILE A 90 -30.02 -17.49 -16.36
N ILE A 91 -30.45 -17.11 -17.57
CA ILE A 91 -29.56 -16.46 -18.55
C ILE A 91 -29.08 -15.10 -18.04
N GLN A 92 -29.96 -14.32 -17.41
CA GLN A 92 -29.61 -13.02 -16.86
C GLN A 92 -28.70 -13.15 -15.64
N LEU A 93 -28.96 -14.15 -14.78
CA LEU A 93 -28.12 -14.46 -13.62
C LEU A 93 -26.74 -14.96 -14.04
N GLU A 94 -26.66 -15.81 -15.07
CA GLU A 94 -25.40 -16.30 -15.63
C GLU A 94 -24.59 -15.15 -16.22
N HIS A 95 -25.22 -14.29 -17.03
CA HIS A 95 -24.57 -13.09 -17.54
C HIS A 95 -24.08 -12.17 -16.41
N ARG A 96 -24.90 -11.94 -15.38
CA ARG A 96 -24.52 -11.14 -14.21
C ARG A 96 -23.38 -11.77 -13.42
N LEU A 97 -23.40 -13.08 -13.23
CA LEU A 97 -22.34 -13.83 -12.58
C LEU A 97 -21.05 -13.76 -13.40
N GLN A 98 -21.12 -13.84 -14.72
CA GLN A 98 -19.98 -13.70 -15.61
C GLN A 98 -19.38 -12.29 -15.53
N MET A 99 -20.21 -11.24 -15.51
CA MET A 99 -19.74 -9.86 -15.29
C MET A 99 -19.05 -9.70 -13.93
N ILE A 100 -19.69 -10.16 -12.84
CA ILE A 100 -19.10 -10.09 -11.49
C ILE A 100 -17.80 -10.90 -11.41
N THR A 101 -17.74 -12.07 -12.05
CA THR A 101 -16.55 -12.91 -12.06
C THR A 101 -15.42 -12.24 -12.84
N ARG A 102 -15.73 -11.56 -13.94
CA ARG A 102 -14.76 -10.78 -14.73
C ARG A 102 -14.24 -9.58 -13.95
N GLU A 103 -15.11 -8.86 -13.23
CA GLU A 103 -14.72 -7.71 -12.40
C GLU A 103 -13.86 -8.10 -11.20
N ARG A 104 -14.17 -9.23 -10.55
CA ARG A 104 -13.42 -9.71 -9.38
C ARG A 104 -12.06 -10.29 -9.74
N GLY A 105 -11.88 -10.74 -10.98
CA GLY A 105 -10.74 -11.55 -11.38
C GLY A 105 -10.69 -12.91 -10.68
N ARG A 106 -9.63 -13.66 -10.94
CA ARG A 106 -9.36 -14.93 -10.25
C ARG A 106 -8.82 -14.66 -8.85
N ALA A 107 -9.13 -15.57 -7.93
CA ALA A 107 -8.65 -15.52 -6.55
C ALA A 107 -8.19 -16.90 -6.11
N TRP A 108 -7.04 -16.96 -5.47
CA TRP A 108 -6.45 -18.18 -4.92
C TRP A 108 -6.41 -18.03 -3.41
N ARG A 109 -7.00 -18.97 -2.69
CA ARG A 109 -7.11 -18.97 -1.22
C ARG A 109 -6.27 -20.10 -0.64
N GLN A 110 -5.95 -19.99 0.64
CA GLN A 110 -5.11 -20.98 1.34
C GLN A 110 -3.72 -21.11 0.71
N VAL A 111 -3.24 -20.02 0.12
CA VAL A 111 -1.87 -19.92 -0.41
C VAL A 111 -0.94 -19.84 0.78
N ALA A 112 0.20 -20.51 0.75
CA ALA A 112 1.15 -20.44 1.86
C ALA A 112 2.57 -20.31 1.32
N PRO A 113 3.46 -19.57 2.01
CA PRO A 113 4.87 -19.58 1.68
C PRO A 113 5.45 -20.99 1.89
N THR A 114 6.28 -21.42 0.97
CA THR A 114 7.00 -22.71 1.05
C THR A 114 8.46 -22.56 1.43
N GLY A 115 8.97 -21.33 1.38
CA GLY A 115 10.33 -20.96 1.78
C GLY A 115 10.41 -19.52 2.28
N GLY A 116 11.59 -19.12 2.74
CA GLY A 116 11.87 -17.74 3.14
C GLY A 116 12.06 -16.80 1.95
N LEU A 117 12.20 -15.50 2.23
CA LEU A 117 12.56 -14.51 1.22
C LEU A 117 14.00 -14.73 0.72
N ASP A 118 14.20 -14.63 -0.59
CA ASP A 118 15.54 -14.57 -1.18
C ASP A 118 16.18 -13.16 -1.06
N GLN A 119 17.42 -13.01 -1.54
CA GLN A 119 18.14 -11.72 -1.50
C GLN A 119 17.49 -10.63 -2.35
N GLN A 120 16.65 -11.01 -3.31
CA GLN A 120 15.90 -10.13 -4.20
C GLN A 120 14.48 -9.86 -3.67
N GLY A 121 14.13 -10.41 -2.50
CA GLY A 121 12.81 -10.27 -1.90
C GLY A 121 11.73 -11.15 -2.52
N ARG A 122 12.09 -12.17 -3.30
CA ARG A 122 11.15 -13.12 -3.89
C ARG A 122 10.76 -14.19 -2.89
N ILE A 123 9.54 -14.70 -3.06
CA ILE A 123 8.97 -15.72 -2.18
C ILE A 123 8.28 -16.80 -3.00
N GLU A 124 8.58 -18.06 -2.68
CA GLU A 124 7.92 -19.20 -3.28
C GLU A 124 6.66 -19.55 -2.50
N VAL A 125 5.54 -19.66 -3.20
CA VAL A 125 4.24 -19.95 -2.60
C VAL A 125 3.60 -21.20 -3.18
N ALA A 126 3.04 -22.04 -2.32
CA ALA A 126 2.21 -23.17 -2.73
C ALA A 126 0.76 -22.73 -2.92
N ILE A 127 0.16 -23.18 -4.01
CA ILE A 127 -1.25 -22.95 -4.32
C ILE A 127 -1.94 -24.32 -4.34
N PRO A 128 -2.61 -24.71 -3.24
CA PRO A 128 -3.19 -26.04 -3.14
C PRO A 128 -4.40 -26.22 -4.07
N ASN A 129 -5.17 -25.15 -4.33
CA ASN A 129 -6.35 -25.16 -5.19
C ASN A 129 -6.56 -23.79 -5.87
N PRO A 130 -7.10 -23.76 -7.11
CA PRO A 130 -7.40 -24.89 -7.99
C PRO A 130 -6.14 -25.55 -8.58
N LYS A 131 -6.27 -26.75 -9.16
CA LYS A 131 -5.21 -27.46 -9.91
C LYS A 131 -5.68 -27.74 -11.35
N PRO A 132 -4.97 -27.28 -12.40
CA PRO A 132 -3.86 -26.33 -12.35
C PRO A 132 -4.32 -24.97 -11.81
N HIS A 133 -3.44 -24.24 -11.13
CA HIS A 133 -3.80 -22.95 -10.55
C HIS A 133 -3.97 -21.86 -11.62
N GLY A 134 -3.36 -22.01 -12.79
CA GLY A 134 -3.58 -21.14 -13.95
C GLY A 134 -2.98 -19.73 -13.83
N LEU A 135 -2.00 -19.52 -12.95
CA LEU A 135 -1.23 -18.26 -12.92
C LEU A 135 -0.10 -18.36 -13.94
N ASP A 136 -0.03 -17.38 -14.84
CA ASP A 136 1.05 -17.29 -15.82
C ASP A 136 2.18 -16.39 -15.32
N ALA A 137 3.39 -16.61 -15.81
CA ALA A 137 4.49 -15.67 -15.60
C ALA A 137 4.09 -14.25 -16.06
N VAL A 138 4.62 -13.23 -15.38
CA VAL A 138 4.33 -11.80 -15.57
C VAL A 138 2.94 -11.37 -15.03
N THR A 139 2.09 -12.29 -14.57
CA THR A 139 0.80 -11.94 -13.96
C THR A 139 1.02 -11.15 -12.67
N ILE A 140 0.31 -10.03 -12.51
CA ILE A 140 0.32 -9.23 -11.28
C ILE A 140 -0.78 -9.75 -10.36
N VAL A 141 -0.44 -9.95 -9.10
CA VAL A 141 -1.33 -10.43 -8.06
C VAL A 141 -1.17 -9.59 -6.79
N TYR A 142 -2.28 -9.44 -6.10
CA TYR A 142 -2.35 -8.78 -4.82
C TYR A 142 -2.43 -9.80 -3.69
N LEU A 143 -1.50 -9.70 -2.75
CA LEU A 143 -1.35 -10.66 -1.68
C LEU A 143 -1.95 -10.11 -0.37
N PHE A 144 -2.77 -10.93 0.28
CA PHE A 144 -3.38 -10.63 1.57
C PHE A 144 -3.15 -11.78 2.54
N GLU A 145 -2.89 -11.46 3.80
CA GLU A 145 -2.88 -12.45 4.87
C GLU A 145 -4.27 -12.64 5.45
N SER A 146 -4.70 -13.90 5.61
CA SER A 146 -6.03 -14.21 6.13
C SER A 146 -6.03 -14.15 7.66
N GLY A 147 -6.92 -13.33 8.21
CA GLY A 147 -7.23 -13.30 9.63
C GLY A 147 -7.90 -12.00 10.03
N ASN A 148 -8.00 -11.76 11.34
CA ASN A 148 -8.60 -10.54 11.84
C ASN A 148 -7.65 -9.36 11.62
N ALA A 149 -8.22 -8.24 11.14
CA ALA A 149 -7.51 -6.97 11.13
C ALA A 149 -7.07 -6.61 12.56
N ASN A 150 -5.88 -6.00 12.68
CA ASN A 150 -5.41 -5.43 13.93
C ASN A 150 -5.57 -3.90 13.88
N PRO A 151 -6.71 -3.33 14.29
CA PRO A 151 -6.92 -1.89 14.19
C PRO A 151 -6.01 -1.08 15.13
N GLY A 152 -5.51 -1.67 16.22
CA GLY A 152 -4.60 -1.00 17.15
C GLY A 152 -3.14 -0.94 16.65
N SER A 153 -2.73 -1.91 15.83
CA SER A 153 -1.49 -1.88 15.07
C SER A 153 -1.74 -2.41 13.65
N PRO A 154 -2.24 -1.58 12.71
CA PRO A 154 -2.56 -2.01 11.34
C PRO A 154 -1.36 -2.63 10.63
N SER A 155 -0.16 -2.20 11.00
CA SER A 155 1.11 -2.75 10.50
C SER A 155 1.41 -4.18 10.90
N ASP A 156 0.84 -4.67 12.01
CA ASP A 156 0.97 -6.05 12.47
C ASP A 156 -0.32 -6.84 12.25
N GLY A 157 -1.26 -6.27 11.49
CA GLY A 157 -2.51 -6.91 11.12
C GLY A 157 -2.34 -7.91 9.99
N ARG A 158 -3.15 -8.98 10.05
CA ARG A 158 -3.36 -9.92 8.96
C ARG A 158 -4.21 -9.23 7.88
N GLN A 159 -3.51 -8.51 7.01
CA GLN A 159 -4.08 -7.57 6.04
C GLN A 159 -3.26 -7.65 4.73
N TYR A 160 -3.47 -6.69 3.83
CA TYR A 160 -2.71 -6.51 2.60
C TYR A 160 -1.19 -6.60 2.84
N LEU A 161 -0.51 -7.49 2.14
CA LEU A 161 0.93 -7.71 2.22
C LEU A 161 1.69 -6.97 1.11
N GLY A 162 1.08 -6.79 -0.06
CA GLY A 162 1.66 -6.04 -1.16
C GLY A 162 1.19 -6.51 -2.53
N GLU A 163 1.79 -5.89 -3.55
CA GLU A 163 1.60 -6.21 -4.96
C GLU A 163 2.82 -6.97 -5.46
N PHE A 164 2.58 -8.10 -6.13
CA PHE A 164 3.61 -9.02 -6.57
C PHE A 164 3.40 -9.40 -8.03
N LYS A 165 4.50 -9.61 -8.74
CA LYS A 165 4.52 -10.17 -10.08
C LYS A 165 4.97 -11.62 -10.00
N VAL A 166 4.24 -12.51 -10.67
CA VAL A 166 4.64 -13.90 -10.85
C VAL A 166 5.85 -13.96 -11.77
N VAL A 167 6.99 -14.45 -11.29
CA VAL A 167 8.21 -14.60 -12.10
C VAL A 167 8.33 -16.01 -12.66
N GLU A 168 7.92 -16.99 -11.87
CA GLU A 168 7.96 -18.41 -12.24
C GLU A 168 6.62 -19.06 -11.86
N SER A 169 6.13 -19.94 -12.73
CA SER A 169 4.90 -20.70 -12.54
C SER A 169 5.19 -22.19 -12.61
N ARG A 170 4.77 -22.94 -11.59
CA ARG A 170 4.99 -24.39 -11.42
C ARG A 170 3.65 -25.05 -11.12
N ASP A 171 3.44 -26.32 -11.44
CA ASP A 171 2.14 -26.99 -11.30
C ASP A 171 1.45 -26.86 -9.93
N THR A 172 2.22 -26.73 -8.85
CA THR A 172 1.72 -26.63 -7.46
C THR A 172 1.93 -25.28 -6.79
N GLY A 173 2.46 -24.28 -7.49
CA GLY A 173 2.87 -23.03 -6.86
C GLY A 173 3.52 -22.01 -7.80
N VAL A 174 3.83 -20.83 -7.28
CA VAL A 174 4.45 -19.75 -8.05
C VAL A 174 5.55 -19.06 -7.24
N VAL A 175 6.49 -18.43 -7.94
CA VAL A 175 7.47 -17.52 -7.33
C VAL A 175 7.01 -16.09 -7.53
N LEU A 176 6.82 -15.38 -6.44
CA LEU A 176 6.34 -13.99 -6.41
C LEU A 176 7.51 -13.04 -6.19
N GLU A 177 7.61 -12.00 -7.02
CA GLU A 177 8.55 -10.89 -6.88
C GLU A 177 7.77 -9.62 -6.53
N PRO A 178 8.15 -8.89 -5.47
CA PRO A 178 7.47 -7.67 -5.08
C PRO A 178 7.64 -6.60 -6.17
N MET A 179 6.55 -5.94 -6.56
CA MET A 179 6.60 -4.87 -7.57
C MET A 179 7.25 -3.58 -7.05
N GLN A 180 7.38 -3.48 -5.73
CA GLN A 180 7.97 -2.34 -5.05
C GLN A 180 9.15 -2.81 -4.20
N LEU A 181 10.11 -1.90 -3.99
CA LEU A 181 11.23 -2.18 -3.11
C LEU A 181 10.71 -2.47 -1.70
N LEU A 182 11.03 -3.66 -1.18
CA LEU A 182 10.72 -4.01 0.20
C LEU A 182 11.63 -3.20 1.13
N ASP A 183 11.05 -2.33 1.94
CA ASP A 183 11.74 -1.77 3.09
C ASP A 183 11.90 -2.84 4.17
N GLN A 184 12.88 -2.64 5.07
CA GLN A 184 13.21 -3.59 6.13
C GLN A 184 11.95 -4.06 6.89
N ARG A 185 11.05 -3.13 7.24
CA ARG A 185 9.82 -3.45 7.96
C ARG A 185 8.85 -4.33 7.16
N THR A 186 8.61 -4.02 5.88
CA THR A 186 7.72 -4.84 5.06
C THR A 186 8.35 -6.20 4.76
N GLY A 187 9.67 -6.26 4.55
CA GLY A 187 10.41 -7.51 4.41
C GLY A 187 10.29 -8.41 5.64
N GLU A 188 10.51 -7.86 6.84
CA GLU A 188 10.35 -8.57 8.11
C GLU A 188 8.90 -9.01 8.36
N ARG A 189 7.91 -8.20 7.96
CA ARG A 189 6.50 -8.58 8.05
C ARG A 189 6.17 -9.74 7.12
N LEU A 190 6.62 -9.67 5.87
CA LEU A 190 6.40 -10.74 4.89
C LEU A 190 7.10 -12.03 5.33
N ALA A 191 8.32 -11.94 5.88
CA ALA A 191 9.06 -13.08 6.41
C ALA A 191 8.38 -13.74 7.62
N ARG A 192 7.71 -12.95 8.47
CA ARG A 192 6.98 -13.46 9.64
C ARG A 192 5.58 -13.98 9.31
N SER A 193 5.07 -13.73 8.11
CA SER A 193 3.74 -14.16 7.73
C SER A 193 3.76 -15.63 7.32
N GLU A 194 3.03 -16.47 8.05
CA GLU A 194 2.99 -17.93 7.82
C GLU A 194 1.76 -18.37 7.01
N GLY A 195 0.87 -17.43 6.66
CA GLY A 195 -0.39 -17.71 5.99
C GLY A 195 -1.52 -18.14 6.95
N PRO A 196 -2.66 -18.59 6.40
CA PRO A 196 -2.95 -18.72 4.97
C PRO A 196 -3.11 -17.36 4.29
N TRP A 197 -2.60 -17.25 3.08
CA TRP A 197 -2.72 -16.09 2.20
C TRP A 197 -3.85 -16.25 1.19
N SER A 198 -4.30 -15.10 0.69
CA SER A 198 -5.19 -14.97 -0.45
C SER A 198 -4.53 -14.11 -1.51
N LEU A 199 -4.42 -14.65 -2.73
CA LEU A 199 -3.98 -13.93 -3.92
C LEU A 199 -5.21 -13.51 -4.72
N TYR A 200 -5.19 -12.27 -5.19
CA TYR A 200 -6.22 -11.74 -6.09
C TYR A 200 -5.56 -11.21 -7.36
N GLU A 201 -6.09 -11.60 -8.51
CA GLU A 201 -5.65 -11.08 -9.82
C GLU A 201 -6.09 -9.63 -10.03
N ALA A 202 -7.28 -9.28 -9.53
CA ALA A 202 -7.79 -7.93 -9.54
C ALA A 202 -8.14 -7.50 -8.11
N MET A 203 -7.82 -6.25 -7.78
CA MET A 203 -8.27 -5.64 -6.52
C MET A 203 -9.81 -5.62 -6.49
N PRO A 204 -10.44 -6.05 -5.38
CA PRO A 204 -11.88 -5.88 -5.22
C PRO A 204 -12.24 -4.40 -5.38
N SER A 205 -13.20 -4.09 -6.24
CA SER A 205 -13.72 -2.72 -6.38
C SER A 205 -14.68 -2.40 -5.23
N ASP A 206 -14.60 -1.19 -4.68
CA ASP A 206 -15.63 -0.72 -3.76
C ASP A 206 -16.93 -0.46 -4.53
N GLN A 207 -18.04 -1.02 -4.05
CA GLN A 207 -19.34 -0.89 -4.67
C GLN A 207 -20.39 -0.55 -3.62
N TYR A 208 -21.41 0.22 -4.01
CA TYR A 208 -22.54 0.53 -3.11
C TYR A 208 -23.30 -0.72 -2.66
N LYS A 209 -23.32 -1.76 -3.49
CA LYS A 209 -24.10 -2.98 -3.26
C LYS A 209 -23.41 -4.00 -2.34
N THR A 210 -22.10 -3.89 -2.11
CA THR A 210 -21.30 -4.91 -1.40
C THR A 210 -21.82 -5.21 0.01
N PHE A 211 -22.28 -4.17 0.72
CA PHE A 211 -22.84 -4.29 2.06
C PHE A 211 -24.28 -3.75 2.16
N ALA A 212 -24.96 -3.62 1.02
CA ALA A 212 -26.34 -3.14 1.00
C ALA A 212 -27.26 -4.15 1.68
N GLY A 213 -28.10 -3.67 2.62
CA GLY A 213 -29.06 -4.50 3.35
C GLY A 213 -28.49 -5.24 4.57
N MET A 214 -27.20 -5.08 4.90
CA MET A 214 -26.68 -5.52 6.20
C MET A 214 -27.15 -4.59 7.31
N ASP A 215 -27.35 -5.15 8.51
CA ASP A 215 -27.68 -4.35 9.68
C ASP A 215 -26.44 -3.57 10.19
N GLU A 216 -26.71 -2.51 10.94
CA GLU A 216 -25.67 -1.64 11.49
C GLU A 216 -24.72 -2.39 12.45
N ALA A 217 -25.24 -3.36 13.20
CA ALA A 217 -24.45 -4.16 14.14
C ALA A 217 -23.43 -5.06 13.42
N GLU A 218 -23.79 -5.61 12.27
CA GLU A 218 -22.93 -6.42 11.42
C GLU A 218 -21.92 -5.56 10.66
N LEU A 219 -22.32 -4.38 10.18
CA LEU A 219 -21.40 -3.41 9.59
C LEU A 219 -20.30 -3.02 10.59
N ARG A 220 -20.65 -2.68 11.84
CA ARG A 220 -19.67 -2.32 12.88
C ARG A 220 -18.73 -3.46 13.29
N LYS A 221 -19.12 -4.72 13.06
CA LYS A 221 -18.24 -5.88 13.29
C LYS A 221 -17.21 -6.08 12.18
N ARG A 222 -17.55 -5.71 10.95
CA ARG A 222 -16.75 -6.00 9.75
C ARG A 222 -15.90 -4.83 9.28
N LEU A 223 -16.34 -3.60 9.54
CA LEU A 223 -15.73 -2.37 9.03
C LEU A 223 -15.26 -1.46 10.16
N PRO A 224 -14.20 -0.65 9.93
CA PRO A 224 -13.80 0.40 10.85
C PRO A 224 -14.93 1.43 11.05
N ALA A 225 -14.99 2.04 12.24
CA ALA A 225 -16.06 2.98 12.61
C ALA A 225 -16.24 4.13 11.61
N SER A 226 -15.14 4.70 11.09
CA SER A 226 -15.20 5.79 10.10
C SER A 226 -15.92 5.38 8.81
N ILE A 227 -15.67 4.17 8.32
CA ILE A 227 -16.27 3.65 7.09
C ILE A 227 -17.74 3.29 7.32
N VAL A 228 -18.08 2.76 8.49
CA VAL A 228 -19.48 2.42 8.81
C VAL A 228 -20.38 3.64 8.70
N GLU A 229 -19.96 4.79 9.24
CA GLU A 229 -20.75 6.01 9.16
C GLU A 229 -20.98 6.46 7.71
N GLU A 230 -20.01 6.31 6.81
CA GLU A 230 -20.20 6.58 5.39
C GLU A 230 -21.25 5.66 4.74
N TYR A 231 -21.28 4.39 5.13
CA TYR A 231 -22.28 3.42 4.64
C TYR A 231 -23.69 3.73 5.17
N LEU A 232 -23.82 4.10 6.44
CA LEU A 232 -25.10 4.46 7.06
C LEU A 232 -25.67 5.76 6.49
N ARG A 233 -24.79 6.73 6.17
CA ARG A 233 -25.18 8.01 5.56
C ARG A 233 -25.45 7.93 4.06
N HIS A 234 -25.08 6.85 3.39
CA HIS A 234 -25.31 6.73 1.96
C HIS A 234 -26.82 6.85 1.64
N ARG A 235 -27.18 7.81 0.78
CA ARG A 235 -28.55 8.20 0.42
C ARG A 235 -29.37 8.87 1.53
N THR A 236 -28.77 9.31 2.62
CA THR A 236 -29.43 10.20 3.58
C THR A 236 -29.35 11.66 3.09
N PRO A 237 -30.19 12.58 3.60
CA PRO A 237 -30.07 14.01 3.29
C PRO A 237 -28.66 14.53 3.53
N ALA A 238 -28.14 15.30 2.59
CA ALA A 238 -26.83 15.92 2.72
C ALA A 238 -26.84 17.05 3.76
N THR A 239 -25.71 17.21 4.44
CA THR A 239 -25.45 18.24 5.45
C THR A 239 -24.54 19.33 4.88
N PRO A 240 -24.52 20.55 5.47
CA PRO A 240 -23.65 21.63 5.00
C PRO A 240 -22.15 21.33 5.09
N ASP A 241 -21.75 20.38 5.94
CA ASP A 241 -20.35 20.00 6.16
C ASP A 241 -19.85 18.94 5.16
N ASP A 242 -20.74 18.36 4.34
CA ASP A 242 -20.36 17.35 3.34
C ASP A 242 -19.59 17.98 2.17
N ASP A 243 -18.57 17.27 1.67
CA ASP A 243 -17.84 17.70 0.47
C ASP A 243 -18.83 17.81 -0.71
N PRO A 244 -18.85 18.94 -1.44
CA PRO A 244 -19.74 19.12 -2.59
C PRO A 244 -19.64 18.00 -3.65
N ARG A 245 -18.50 17.29 -3.73
CA ARG A 245 -18.28 16.16 -4.63
C ARG A 245 -19.01 14.89 -4.20
N ASP A 246 -19.32 14.78 -2.91
CA ASP A 246 -20.02 13.65 -2.31
C ASP A 246 -21.52 13.92 -2.18
N VAL A 247 -22.03 15.02 -2.75
CA VAL A 247 -23.45 15.36 -2.73
C VAL A 247 -24.04 15.17 -4.12
N ILE A 248 -25.12 14.40 -4.20
CA ILE A 248 -25.91 14.25 -5.43
C ILE A 248 -27.24 15.00 -5.30
N GLY A 249 -27.58 15.75 -6.34
CA GLY A 249 -28.84 16.49 -6.43
C GLY A 249 -29.86 15.76 -7.30
N PHE A 250 -31.12 15.82 -6.89
CA PHE A 250 -32.27 15.36 -7.66
C PHE A 250 -33.24 16.53 -7.88
N ASP A 251 -33.86 16.55 -9.04
CA ASP A 251 -34.94 17.49 -9.37
C ASP A 251 -36.30 17.02 -8.83
N GLU A 252 -37.38 17.73 -9.20
CA GLU A 252 -38.76 17.39 -8.79
C GLU A 252 -39.25 16.03 -9.32
N ASN A 253 -38.59 15.48 -10.35
CA ASN A 253 -38.95 14.21 -10.99
C ASN A 253 -38.03 13.05 -10.57
N ASP A 254 -37.26 13.22 -9.49
CA ASP A 254 -36.23 12.26 -9.03
C ASP A 254 -35.15 11.95 -10.11
N VAL A 255 -34.93 12.88 -11.05
CA VAL A 255 -33.85 12.77 -12.04
C VAL A 255 -32.56 13.34 -11.44
N ARG A 256 -31.46 12.60 -11.59
CA ARG A 256 -30.15 13.02 -11.09
C ARG A 256 -29.64 14.22 -11.88
N LEU A 257 -29.32 15.30 -11.17
CA LEU A 257 -28.75 16.52 -11.73
C LEU A 257 -27.22 16.43 -11.83
N GLY A 258 -26.66 17.07 -12.85
CA GLY A 258 -25.21 17.21 -13.01
C GLY A 258 -24.60 18.20 -12.02
N PRO A 259 -23.26 18.20 -11.83
CA PRO A 259 -22.58 19.08 -10.86
C PRO A 259 -22.89 20.56 -11.05
N ASN A 260 -23.05 21.01 -12.30
CA ASN A 260 -23.31 22.42 -12.63
C ASN A 260 -24.77 22.85 -12.38
N GLU A 261 -25.68 21.89 -12.14
CA GLU A 261 -27.12 22.13 -11.95
C GLU A 261 -27.57 21.91 -10.50
N MET A 262 -26.63 21.69 -9.59
CA MET A 262 -26.88 21.45 -8.16
C MET A 262 -27.64 22.57 -7.45
N GLY A 263 -27.61 23.79 -7.99
CA GLY A 263 -28.42 24.91 -7.49
C GLY A 263 -29.93 24.75 -7.70
N LYS A 264 -30.35 23.87 -8.64
CA LYS A 264 -31.75 23.54 -8.93
C LYS A 264 -32.24 22.29 -8.20
N ALA A 265 -31.37 21.65 -7.41
CA ALA A 265 -31.70 20.40 -6.73
C ALA A 265 -32.74 20.64 -5.62
N VAL A 266 -33.86 19.93 -5.72
CA VAL A 266 -34.92 19.91 -4.70
C VAL A 266 -34.51 19.02 -3.54
N LYS A 267 -33.81 17.92 -3.84
CA LYS A 267 -33.32 16.96 -2.86
C LYS A 267 -31.82 16.75 -3.05
N LYS A 268 -31.06 16.96 -1.98
CA LYS A 268 -29.62 16.70 -1.93
C LYS A 268 -29.37 15.52 -1.02
N LEU A 269 -28.74 14.47 -1.56
CA LEU A 269 -28.40 13.27 -0.82
C LEU A 269 -26.88 13.13 -0.72
N TYR A 270 -26.42 12.60 0.41
CA TYR A 270 -25.04 12.19 0.56
C TYR A 270 -24.80 10.92 -0.25
N ASN A 271 -23.72 10.94 -1.04
CA ASN A 271 -23.28 9.88 -1.90
C ASN A 271 -21.84 9.51 -1.54
N ARG A 272 -21.71 8.45 -0.73
CA ARG A 272 -20.41 7.87 -0.37
C ARG A 272 -19.45 7.82 -1.57
N PRO A 273 -18.21 8.31 -1.45
CA PRO A 273 -17.21 8.14 -2.49
C PRO A 273 -16.84 6.65 -2.63
N LEU A 274 -16.87 6.13 -3.85
CA LEU A 274 -16.34 4.79 -4.13
C LEU A 274 -14.82 4.85 -4.18
N GLN A 275 -14.19 3.94 -3.45
CA GLN A 275 -12.73 3.86 -3.39
C GLN A 275 -12.18 2.91 -4.45
N ASP A 276 -11.26 3.41 -5.27
CA ASP A 276 -10.43 2.56 -6.12
C ASP A 276 -9.18 2.12 -5.34
N TYR A 277 -9.25 0.95 -4.73
CA TYR A 277 -8.15 0.43 -3.91
C TYR A 277 -6.88 0.15 -4.72
N SER A 278 -7.00 -0.17 -6.01
CA SER A 278 -5.82 -0.40 -6.86
C SER A 278 -5.01 0.88 -7.01
N TYR A 279 -5.69 1.99 -7.33
CA TYR A 279 -5.09 3.30 -7.42
C TYR A 279 -4.58 3.78 -6.06
N LEU A 280 -5.39 3.68 -5.00
CA LEU A 280 -5.03 4.15 -3.67
C LEU A 280 -3.80 3.43 -3.11
N PHE A 281 -3.70 2.11 -3.26
CA PHE A 281 -2.53 1.38 -2.76
C PHE A 281 -1.28 1.72 -3.57
N SER A 282 -1.38 1.84 -4.89
CA SER A 282 -0.26 2.30 -5.73
C SER A 282 0.20 3.71 -5.32
N GLU A 283 -0.74 4.62 -5.13
CA GLU A 283 -0.46 6.01 -4.76
C GLU A 283 0.15 6.13 -3.34
N LEU A 284 -0.43 5.46 -2.35
CA LEU A 284 0.09 5.43 -0.98
C LEU A 284 1.48 4.79 -0.93
N SER A 285 1.73 3.78 -1.76
CA SER A 285 3.04 3.17 -1.86
C SER A 285 4.08 4.11 -2.47
N ARG A 286 3.71 4.84 -3.53
CA ARG A 286 4.55 5.90 -4.10
C ARG A 286 4.88 6.97 -3.06
N GLN A 287 3.88 7.41 -2.30
CA GLN A 287 4.07 8.37 -1.21
C GLN A 287 5.00 7.81 -0.13
N LYS A 288 4.81 6.55 0.27
CA LYS A 288 5.70 5.85 1.21
C LYS A 288 7.14 5.86 0.71
N ALA A 289 7.39 5.51 -0.55
CA ALA A 289 8.73 5.50 -1.13
C ALA A 289 9.40 6.89 -1.07
N VAL A 290 8.66 7.95 -1.41
CA VAL A 290 9.15 9.34 -1.30
C VAL A 290 9.45 9.71 0.16
N MET A 291 8.58 9.32 1.11
CA MET A 291 8.79 9.59 2.53
C MET A 291 10.01 8.85 3.08
N LEU A 292 10.24 7.60 2.67
CA LEU A 292 11.42 6.84 3.05
C LEU A 292 12.70 7.47 2.51
N ALA A 293 12.73 7.86 1.23
CA ALA A 293 13.88 8.55 0.64
C ALA A 293 14.18 9.88 1.37
N LYS A 294 13.15 10.65 1.73
CA LYS A 294 13.30 11.87 2.53
C LYS A 294 13.85 11.59 3.93
N ARG A 295 13.35 10.55 4.60
CA ARG A 295 13.87 10.12 5.90
C ARG A 295 15.36 9.79 5.82
N ASP A 296 15.77 9.03 4.82
CA ASP A 296 17.15 8.59 4.68
C ASP A 296 18.10 9.77 4.37
N ALA A 297 17.66 10.71 3.53
CA ALA A 297 18.38 11.97 3.30
C ALA A 297 18.54 12.79 4.60
N LEU A 298 17.49 12.90 5.42
CA LEU A 298 17.56 13.60 6.71
C LEU A 298 18.49 12.90 7.71
N ILE A 299 18.56 11.57 7.70
CA ILE A 299 19.51 10.80 8.53
C ILE A 299 20.95 11.14 8.12
N GLU A 300 21.24 11.17 6.82
CA GLU A 300 22.56 11.54 6.31
C GLU A 300 22.93 12.99 6.66
N ASP A 301 21.99 13.92 6.50
CA ASP A 301 22.19 15.32 6.86
C ASP A 301 22.45 15.49 8.36
N ASN A 302 21.70 14.78 9.22
CA ASN A 302 21.96 14.76 10.65
C ASN A 302 23.37 14.21 10.98
N ALA A 303 23.83 13.19 10.25
CA ALA A 303 25.19 12.67 10.41
C ALA A 303 26.26 13.73 10.01
N LYS A 304 26.01 14.51 8.95
CA LYS A 304 26.89 15.63 8.55
C LYS A 304 26.90 16.75 9.60
N TRP A 305 25.74 17.13 10.12
CA TRP A 305 25.62 18.17 11.14
C TRP A 305 26.30 17.78 12.45
N THR A 306 26.13 16.54 12.89
CA THR A 306 26.81 16.02 14.09
C THR A 306 28.33 15.99 13.92
N ALA A 307 28.85 15.60 12.75
CA ALA A 307 30.28 15.65 12.45
C ALA A 307 30.82 17.11 12.38
N ALA A 308 30.06 18.03 11.81
CA ALA A 308 30.41 19.45 11.75
C ALA A 308 30.43 20.09 13.15
N LEU A 309 29.45 19.76 14.00
CA LEU A 309 29.38 20.20 15.39
C LEU A 309 30.61 19.72 16.18
N ALA A 310 30.94 18.44 16.10
CA ALA A 310 32.12 17.88 16.77
C ALA A 310 33.43 18.53 16.28
N SER A 311 33.51 18.95 15.01
CA SER A 311 34.66 19.67 14.48
C SER A 311 34.73 21.12 14.98
N ALA A 312 33.58 21.78 15.11
CA ALA A 312 33.48 23.13 15.66
C ALA A 312 33.85 23.16 17.17
N GLU A 313 33.43 22.15 17.93
CA GLU A 313 33.83 21.97 19.34
C GLU A 313 35.35 21.84 19.48
N LYS A 314 35.98 20.95 18.69
CA LYS A 314 37.45 20.81 18.67
C LYS A 314 38.18 22.10 18.30
N LEU A 315 37.65 22.86 17.34
CA LEU A 315 38.21 24.15 16.96
C LEU A 315 38.08 25.16 18.11
N THR A 316 36.97 25.13 18.84
CA THR A 316 36.73 26.01 20.00
C THR A 316 37.74 25.71 21.09
N GLU A 317 37.90 24.44 21.47
CA GLU A 317 38.93 24.00 22.44
C GLU A 317 40.35 24.40 22.00
N PHE A 318 40.67 24.24 20.71
CA PHE A 318 41.97 24.67 20.17
C PHE A 318 42.18 26.18 20.32
N ARG A 319 41.18 27.01 20.01
CA ARG A 319 41.27 28.47 20.13
C ARG A 319 41.33 28.92 21.58
N GLU A 320 40.61 28.27 22.49
CA GLU A 320 40.71 28.54 23.93
C GLU A 320 42.13 28.25 24.46
N ASN A 321 42.73 27.15 24.03
CA ASN A 321 44.12 26.82 24.36
C ASN A 321 45.11 27.84 23.77
N GLU A 322 44.92 28.27 22.52
CA GLU A 322 45.75 29.30 21.88
C GLU A 322 45.65 30.64 22.62
N ILE A 323 44.44 31.07 23.00
CA ILE A 323 44.21 32.27 23.80
C ILE A 323 44.99 32.17 25.12
N LYS A 324 44.93 31.02 25.80
CA LYS A 324 45.65 30.81 27.06
C LYS A 324 47.17 30.93 26.88
N LEU A 325 47.74 30.29 25.87
CA LEU A 325 49.18 30.37 25.56
C LEU A 325 49.60 31.82 25.25
N LEU A 326 48.82 32.54 24.44
CA LEU A 326 49.11 33.94 24.12
C LEU A 326 49.01 34.86 25.34
N GLN A 327 48.12 34.58 26.29
CA GLN A 327 48.05 35.29 27.56
C GLN A 327 49.29 35.06 28.43
N GLU A 328 49.80 33.82 28.47
CA GLU A 328 51.03 33.46 29.17
C GLU A 328 52.25 34.16 28.55
N ASP A 329 52.38 34.14 27.21
CA ASP A 329 53.43 34.82 26.47
C ASP A 329 53.39 36.34 26.68
N LEU A 330 52.20 36.95 26.61
CA LEU A 330 52.02 38.38 26.87
C LEU A 330 52.45 38.75 28.29
N ALA A 331 52.16 37.91 29.28
CA ALA A 331 52.63 38.11 30.65
C ALA A 331 54.16 37.97 30.75
N GLY A 332 54.78 37.06 30.00
CA GLY A 332 56.23 36.96 29.84
C GLY A 332 56.85 38.24 29.26
N MET A 333 56.35 38.69 28.11
CA MET A 333 56.84 39.91 27.44
C MET A 333 56.69 41.15 28.33
N LYS A 334 55.63 41.26 29.13
CA LYS A 334 55.48 42.34 30.10
C LYS A 334 56.57 42.31 31.17
N ARG A 335 56.88 41.14 31.73
CA ARG A 335 57.97 40.96 32.70
C ARG A 335 59.33 41.33 32.10
N ASP A 336 59.61 40.87 30.90
CA ASP A 336 60.87 41.18 30.21
C ASP A 336 61.00 42.67 29.92
N ARG A 337 59.92 43.30 29.44
CA ARG A 337 59.88 44.75 29.23
C ARG A 337 60.17 45.51 30.52
N GLU A 338 59.57 45.12 31.64
CA GLU A 338 59.83 45.73 32.95
C GLU A 338 61.28 45.54 33.41
N ALA A 339 61.85 44.34 33.20
CA ALA A 339 63.25 44.05 33.50
C ALA A 339 64.21 44.89 32.65
N ILE A 340 63.95 45.02 31.34
CA ILE A 340 64.73 45.86 30.43
C ILE A 340 64.63 47.33 30.84
N GLN A 341 63.43 47.82 31.16
CA GLN A 341 63.23 49.20 31.64
C GLN A 341 64.00 49.47 32.93
N LYS A 342 64.02 48.50 33.87
CA LYS A 342 64.81 48.60 35.10
C LYS A 342 66.31 48.63 34.79
N HIS A 343 66.81 47.70 33.98
CA HIS A 343 68.22 47.66 33.60
C HIS A 343 68.66 48.93 32.88
N LEU A 344 67.84 49.47 31.98
CA LEU A 344 68.10 50.74 31.30
C LEU A 344 68.22 51.91 32.29
N LYS A 345 67.37 51.95 33.33
CA LYS A 345 67.48 52.95 34.40
C LYS A 345 68.79 52.79 35.18
N ASP A 346 69.15 51.57 35.54
CA ASP A 346 70.38 51.26 36.28
C ASP A 346 71.63 51.67 35.46
N VAL A 347 71.68 51.32 34.16
CA VAL A 347 72.75 51.72 33.24
C VAL A 347 72.85 53.24 33.10
N ASN A 348 71.72 53.93 32.96
CA ASN A 348 71.70 55.39 32.89
C ASN A 348 72.21 56.04 34.18
N LEU A 349 71.89 55.46 35.34
CA LEU A 349 72.41 55.90 36.63
C LEU A 349 73.92 55.67 36.74
N SER A 350 74.41 54.49 36.33
CA SER A 350 75.85 54.21 36.28
C SER A 350 76.59 55.14 35.33
N LEU A 351 76.03 55.42 34.14
CA LEU A 351 76.60 56.39 33.20
C LEU A 351 76.66 57.80 33.78
N LYS A 352 75.61 58.22 34.51
CA LYS A 352 75.60 59.50 35.21
C LYS A 352 76.70 59.54 36.28
N ASN A 353 76.76 58.55 37.17
CA ASN A 353 77.77 58.47 38.22
C ASN A 353 79.19 58.46 37.65
N ALA A 354 79.43 57.74 36.55
CA ALA A 354 80.72 57.73 35.87
C ALA A 354 81.07 59.10 35.28
N ARG A 355 80.11 59.81 34.67
CA ARG A 355 80.30 61.19 34.19
C ARG A 355 80.62 62.15 35.33
N ASP A 356 79.89 62.05 36.45
CA ASP A 356 80.08 62.88 37.63
C ASP A 356 81.48 62.62 38.26
N LEU A 357 81.91 61.36 38.33
CA LEU A 357 83.25 60.99 38.81
C LEU A 357 84.36 61.51 37.89
N ILE A 358 84.21 61.37 36.56
CA ILE A 358 85.16 61.91 35.58
C ILE A 358 85.26 63.43 35.73
N ALA A 359 84.14 64.13 35.88
CA ALA A 359 84.13 65.58 36.08
C ALA A 359 84.85 65.98 37.38
N SER A 360 84.63 65.25 38.47
CA SER A 360 85.32 65.46 39.75
C SER A 360 86.84 65.24 39.62
N LEU A 361 87.27 64.15 38.98
CA LEU A 361 88.69 63.84 38.78
C LEU A 361 89.37 64.88 37.88
N LEU A 362 88.69 65.39 36.85
CA LEU A 362 89.20 66.48 36.01
C LEU A 362 89.35 67.79 36.81
N ALA A 363 88.39 68.10 37.68
CA ALA A 363 88.47 69.26 38.56
C ALA A 363 89.63 69.13 39.56
N GLU A 364 89.78 67.97 40.19
CA GLU A 364 90.88 67.68 41.11
C GLU A 364 92.24 67.75 40.40
N ASN A 365 92.40 67.10 39.25
CA ASN A 365 93.61 67.15 38.44
C ASN A 365 93.96 68.58 38.01
N SER A 366 92.99 69.39 37.61
CA SER A 366 93.25 70.79 37.27
C SER A 366 93.70 71.61 38.48
N SER A 367 93.12 71.37 39.67
CA SER A 367 93.56 72.00 40.91
C SER A 367 94.99 71.59 41.32
N LEU A 368 95.34 70.31 41.17
CA LEU A 368 96.69 69.80 41.43
C LEU A 368 97.69 70.38 40.43
N ALA A 369 97.33 70.50 39.16
CA ALA A 369 98.16 71.13 38.14
C ALA A 369 98.42 72.62 38.46
N ILE A 370 97.41 73.35 38.94
CA ILE A 370 97.57 74.73 39.44
C ILE A 370 98.53 74.76 40.64
N GLN A 371 98.34 73.90 41.64
CA GLN A 371 99.22 73.84 42.82
C GLN A 371 100.67 73.51 42.45
N LEU A 372 100.88 72.56 41.55
CA LEU A 372 102.21 72.24 41.03
C LEU A 372 102.81 73.41 40.27
N GLY A 373 102.03 74.09 39.43
CA GLY A 373 102.45 75.32 38.75
C GLY A 373 102.88 76.41 39.73
N THR A 374 102.09 76.65 40.77
CA THR A 374 102.44 77.60 41.84
C THR A 374 103.72 77.18 42.57
N ARG A 375 103.88 75.91 42.93
CA ARG A 375 105.11 75.41 43.58
C ARG A 375 106.34 75.52 42.68
N VAL A 376 106.21 75.23 41.39
CA VAL A 376 107.31 75.39 40.43
C VAL A 376 107.71 76.87 40.36
N GLN A 377 106.73 77.78 40.32
CA GLN A 377 106.97 79.22 40.35
C GLN A 377 107.68 79.64 41.65
N GLU A 378 107.19 79.22 42.81
CA GLU A 378 107.81 79.48 44.12
C GLU A 378 109.25 78.96 44.19
N LEU A 379 109.51 77.73 43.71
CA LEU A 379 110.85 77.17 43.65
C LEU A 379 111.76 77.98 42.72
N GLN A 380 111.23 78.43 41.59
CA GLN A 380 111.97 79.25 40.63
C GLN A 380 112.30 80.63 41.20
N ASP A 381 111.38 81.23 41.96
CA ASP A 381 111.61 82.47 42.70
C ASP A 381 112.65 82.29 43.81
N ILE A 382 112.62 81.17 44.54
CA ILE A 382 113.66 80.81 45.54
C ILE A 382 115.03 80.65 44.86
N ILE A 383 115.10 79.94 43.73
CA ILE A 383 116.35 79.77 42.96
C ILE A 383 116.88 81.13 42.52
N ASN A 384 116.03 81.98 41.94
CA ASN A 384 116.40 83.33 41.53
C ASN A 384 116.80 84.23 42.72
N GLY A 385 116.25 83.99 43.91
CA GLY A 385 116.61 84.68 45.15
C GLY A 385 117.85 84.14 45.87
N THR A 386 118.26 82.89 45.60
CA THR A 386 119.46 82.24 46.19
C THR A 386 120.67 82.24 45.26
N VAL A 387 120.49 82.56 43.98
CA VAL A 387 121.61 82.99 43.13
C VAL A 387 121.92 84.45 43.50
N PRO A 388 123.02 84.75 44.22
CA PRO A 388 123.48 86.12 44.31
C PRO A 388 123.73 86.63 42.90
N ALA A 389 123.48 87.92 42.68
CA ALA A 389 123.95 88.66 41.53
C ALA A 389 125.45 88.36 41.32
N ALA A 390 125.76 87.33 40.52
CA ALA A 390 127.08 87.05 40.03
C ALA A 390 127.33 88.11 38.97
N ALA A 391 127.94 89.19 39.45
CA ALA A 391 128.95 89.97 38.78
C ALA A 391 128.95 89.89 37.26
N ALA A 392 128.73 91.06 36.66
CA ALA A 392 129.43 91.50 35.48
C ALA A 392 130.77 90.78 35.27
N ILE A 393 130.86 89.96 34.24
CA ILE A 393 132.12 89.63 33.58
C ILE A 393 131.99 90.19 32.18
N ALA A 394 132.60 91.37 32.03
CA ALA A 394 132.97 91.93 30.77
C ALA A 394 134.00 91.04 30.06
N VAL A 395 134.20 91.38 28.77
CA VAL A 395 135.34 91.10 27.88
C VAL A 395 135.09 89.95 26.89
N PRO A 396 135.36 90.13 25.58
CA PRO A 396 135.40 91.34 24.74
C PRO A 396 134.29 91.40 23.67
#